data_AF-A0A933B9C6-F1
#
_entry.id   AF-A0A933B9C6-F1
#
_cell.length_a   1.000
_cell.length_b   1.000
_cell.length_c   1.000
_cell.angle_alpha   90.00
_cell.angle_beta   90.00
_cell.angle_gamma   90.00
#
_symmetry.space_group_name_H-M   'P 1'
#
loop_
_entity.id
_entity.type
_entity.pdbx_description
1 polymer ?
#
loop_
_entity_poly.entity_id
_entity_poly.type
_entity_poly.pdbx_seq_one_letter_code
_entity_poly.pdbx_strand_id
1 'polypeptide(L)'
;MTAIEREARFLVEAPAIHRAVSRLVSLGPFRVVRRHRERQHNTYFDTADMRLWRAKSVLKLRETRAWREVTFKKSLGYRDGVASRLEVTSRLPDAQRIDLTQADARLEPMCRVQRLIGRQPLRKLFTVVTDRRTLILAHDRQRVELDLDRVAVRHHCRILARRLEIEVENLTATPSAFRSALAALRRRYGRHLRLSAVSKFEFGLQATTQSYDTLVAS
;
A
#
# COMPACT_ATOMS: atom_id res chain seq x y z
N MET A 1 -4.24 16.04 2.42
CA MET A 1 -2.81 16.31 2.66
C MET A 1 -2.01 15.78 1.48
N THR A 2 -1.04 16.53 0.99
CA THR A 2 -0.11 16.07 -0.06
C THR A 2 1.23 15.78 0.57
N ALA A 3 1.79 14.60 0.33
CA ALA A 3 3.07 14.17 0.88
C ALA A 3 3.90 13.40 -0.15
N ILE A 4 5.22 13.38 0.06
CA ILE A 4 6.12 12.47 -0.64
C ILE A 4 6.36 11.26 0.26
N GLU A 5 5.76 10.14 -0.11
CA GLU A 5 5.96 8.83 0.53
C GLU A 5 7.29 8.24 0.02
N ARG A 6 8.08 7.66 0.94
CA ARG A 6 9.25 6.85 0.63
C ARG A 6 9.17 5.53 1.38
N GLU A 7 9.09 4.43 0.66
CA GLU A 7 8.91 3.10 1.24
C GLU A 7 9.78 2.04 0.56
N ALA A 8 10.29 1.08 1.35
CA ALA A 8 10.84 -0.17 0.84
C ALA A 8 9.84 -1.30 1.13
N ARG A 9 9.69 -2.24 0.19
CA ARG A 9 8.78 -3.39 0.35
C ARG A 9 9.53 -4.70 0.20
N PHE A 10 9.25 -5.62 1.11
CA PHE A 10 9.79 -6.97 1.13
C PHE A 10 8.66 -7.98 1.10
N LEU A 11 8.75 -8.96 0.20
CA LEU A 11 7.95 -10.18 0.26
C LEU A 11 8.54 -11.11 1.30
N VAL A 12 7.66 -11.74 2.07
CA VAL A 12 8.05 -12.65 3.15
C VAL A 12 7.69 -14.07 2.75
N GLU A 13 8.70 -14.94 2.68
CA GLU A 13 8.52 -16.33 2.26
C GLU A 13 7.91 -17.19 3.37
N ALA A 14 8.35 -16.98 4.61
CA ALA A 14 7.97 -17.81 5.74
C ALA A 14 7.05 -17.04 6.72
N PRO A 15 5.84 -17.55 7.05
CA PRO A 15 4.97 -16.95 8.06
C PRO A 15 5.63 -16.81 9.45
N ALA A 16 6.60 -17.66 9.77
CA ALA A 16 7.39 -17.56 10.99
C ALA A 16 8.19 -16.25 11.06
N ILE A 17 8.73 -15.78 9.94
CA ILE A 17 9.48 -14.51 9.86
C ILE A 17 8.55 -13.33 10.03
N HIS A 18 7.37 -13.35 9.40
CA HIS A 18 6.33 -12.34 9.61
C HIS A 18 5.94 -12.23 11.10
N ARG A 19 5.76 -13.37 11.78
CA ARG A 19 5.51 -13.41 13.23
C ARG A 19 6.69 -12.87 14.05
N ALA A 20 7.91 -13.27 13.72
CA ALA A 20 9.11 -12.83 14.43
C ALA A 20 9.30 -11.31 14.32
N VAL A 21 9.15 -10.72 13.12
CA VAL A 21 9.24 -9.28 12.92
C VAL A 21 8.13 -8.55 13.71
N SER A 22 6.92 -9.11 13.79
CA SER A 22 5.83 -8.50 14.56
C SER A 22 6.08 -8.40 16.07
N ARG A 23 7.05 -9.16 16.59
CA ARG A 23 7.47 -9.17 17.99
C ARG A 23 8.75 -8.34 18.24
N LEU A 24 9.23 -7.61 17.24
CA LEU A 24 10.41 -6.75 17.42
C LEU A 24 10.19 -5.76 18.57
N VAL A 25 11.26 -5.55 19.32
CA VAL A 25 11.38 -4.46 20.30
C VAL A 25 12.33 -3.36 19.80
N SER A 26 13.25 -3.70 18.91
CA SER A 26 14.19 -2.78 18.27
C SER A 26 14.64 -3.30 16.90
N LEU A 27 15.11 -2.38 16.05
CA LEU A 27 15.68 -2.65 14.74
C LEU A 27 16.89 -1.73 14.52
N GLY A 28 18.09 -2.26 14.75
CA GLY A 28 19.29 -1.41 14.81
C GLY A 28 19.15 -0.39 15.95
N PRO A 29 19.38 0.92 15.69
CA PRO A 29 19.27 1.94 16.73
C PRO A 29 17.81 2.29 17.09
N PHE A 30 16.85 1.91 16.25
CA PHE A 30 15.45 2.26 16.46
C PHE A 30 14.77 1.33 17.47
N ARG A 31 13.98 1.91 18.39
CA ARG A 31 13.13 1.17 19.34
C ARG A 31 11.67 1.28 18.95
N VAL A 32 10.89 0.23 19.16
CA VAL A 32 9.45 0.25 18.92
C VAL A 32 8.77 1.09 20.01
N VAL A 33 8.15 2.20 19.61
CA VAL A 33 7.46 3.13 20.53
C VAL A 33 5.94 3.04 20.47
N ARG A 34 5.39 2.49 19.37
CA ARG A 34 3.94 2.29 19.23
C ARG A 34 3.66 1.04 18.41
N ARG A 35 2.55 0.36 18.74
CA ARG A 35 2.00 -0.76 17.97
C ARG A 35 0.54 -0.50 17.67
N HIS A 36 0.13 -0.87 16.48
CA HIS A 36 -1.27 -0.78 16.05
C HIS A 36 -1.61 -1.99 15.18
N ARG A 37 -2.89 -2.36 15.15
CA ARG A 37 -3.40 -3.37 14.24
C ARG A 37 -4.72 -2.90 13.66
N GLU A 38 -4.86 -3.07 12.35
CA GLU A 38 -6.11 -2.80 11.68
C GLU A 38 -6.33 -3.75 10.52
N ARG A 39 -7.60 -3.87 10.15
CA ARG A 39 -8.02 -4.53 8.93
C ARG A 39 -8.47 -3.46 7.96
N GLN A 40 -7.80 -3.41 6.81
CA GLN A 40 -8.08 -2.48 5.73
C GLN A 40 -8.76 -3.21 4.57
N HIS A 41 -9.77 -2.60 3.98
CA HIS A 41 -10.34 -2.95 2.69
C HIS A 41 -10.02 -1.84 1.70
N ASN A 42 -9.12 -2.10 0.76
CA ASN A 42 -8.68 -1.13 -0.24
C ASN A 42 -9.31 -1.50 -1.59
N THR A 43 -10.35 -0.79 -2.02
CA THR A 43 -10.95 -0.98 -3.35
C THR A 43 -10.26 -0.06 -4.34
N TYR A 44 -9.74 -0.63 -5.43
CA TYR A 44 -9.03 0.11 -6.47
C TYR A 44 -9.93 0.42 -7.66
N PHE A 45 -9.68 1.57 -8.28
CA PHE A 45 -10.47 2.12 -9.36
C PHE A 45 -9.57 2.58 -10.51
N ASP A 46 -10.05 2.42 -11.74
CA ASP A 46 -9.44 2.97 -12.95
C ASP A 46 -10.52 3.09 -14.06
N THR A 47 -10.18 3.66 -15.21
CA THR A 47 -11.06 3.66 -16.39
C THR A 47 -11.03 2.30 -17.10
N ALA A 48 -11.95 2.08 -18.04
CA ALA A 48 -12.00 0.84 -18.81
C ALA A 48 -10.68 0.56 -19.57
N ASP A 49 -10.04 1.62 -20.06
CA ASP A 49 -8.77 1.63 -20.79
C ASP A 49 -7.55 1.89 -19.88
N MET A 50 -7.70 1.81 -18.55
CA MET A 50 -6.61 1.87 -17.56
C MET A 50 -5.78 3.17 -17.62
N ARG A 51 -6.45 4.33 -17.76
CA ARG A 51 -5.78 5.63 -17.90
C ARG A 51 -4.95 6.02 -16.68
N LEU A 52 -5.42 5.75 -15.45
CA LEU A 52 -4.65 6.06 -14.25
C LEU A 52 -3.38 5.21 -14.20
N TRP A 53 -3.51 3.91 -14.45
CA TRP A 53 -2.37 3.00 -14.51
C TRP A 53 -1.34 3.42 -15.57
N ARG A 54 -1.78 3.73 -16.80
CA ARG A 54 -0.91 4.25 -17.87
C ARG A 54 -0.20 5.55 -17.47
N ALA A 55 -0.86 6.38 -16.66
CA ALA A 55 -0.28 7.59 -16.06
C ALA A 55 0.54 7.32 -14.77
N LYS A 56 0.92 6.06 -14.50
CA LYS A 56 1.67 5.60 -13.31
C LYS A 56 1.03 6.07 -12.01
N SER A 57 -0.30 6.10 -11.98
CA SER A 57 -1.11 6.58 -10.87
C SER A 57 -2.14 5.53 -10.44
N VAL A 58 -2.54 5.58 -9.18
CA VAL A 58 -3.54 4.67 -8.61
C VAL A 58 -4.53 5.46 -7.76
N LEU A 59 -5.79 5.05 -7.81
CA LEU A 59 -6.86 5.54 -6.94
C LEU A 59 -7.39 4.37 -6.11
N LYS A 60 -7.54 4.60 -4.80
CA LYS A 60 -8.22 3.65 -3.92
C LYS A 60 -9.16 4.34 -2.95
N LEU A 61 -10.24 3.64 -2.62
CA LEU A 61 -11.03 3.85 -1.42
C LEU A 61 -10.55 2.85 -0.37
N ARG A 62 -10.04 3.33 0.75
CA ARG A 62 -9.72 2.48 1.90
C ARG A 62 -10.82 2.62 2.94
N GLU A 63 -11.25 1.47 3.44
CA GLU A 63 -12.25 1.36 4.50
C GLU A 63 -11.67 0.52 5.63
N THR A 64 -11.78 1.03 6.85
CA THR A 64 -11.51 0.29 8.10
C THR A 64 -12.79 0.19 8.90
N ARG A 65 -12.72 -0.37 10.11
CA ARG A 65 -13.87 -0.33 11.04
C ARG A 65 -14.19 1.08 11.53
N ALA A 66 -13.20 1.97 11.56
CA ALA A 66 -13.30 3.26 12.24
C ALA A 66 -13.40 4.44 11.29
N TRP A 67 -13.01 4.28 10.02
CA TRP A 67 -12.94 5.40 9.08
C TRP A 67 -12.82 4.94 7.65
N ARG A 68 -13.01 5.89 6.73
CA ARG A 68 -12.87 5.72 5.29
C ARG A 68 -12.04 6.86 4.72
N GLU A 69 -11.23 6.59 3.72
CA GLU A 69 -10.42 7.60 3.04
C GLU A 69 -10.27 7.29 1.55
N VAL A 70 -10.09 8.35 0.76
CA VAL A 70 -9.75 8.24 -0.66
C VAL A 70 -8.30 8.66 -0.81
N THR A 71 -7.53 7.81 -1.49
CA THR A 71 -6.10 8.04 -1.72
C THR A 71 -5.80 7.98 -3.20
N PHE A 72 -5.16 9.03 -3.69
CA PHE A 72 -4.48 9.07 -4.97
C PHE A 72 -2.97 8.94 -4.74
N LYS A 73 -2.32 8.01 -5.44
CA LYS A 73 -0.84 7.94 -5.48
C LYS A 73 -0.34 8.06 -6.90
N LYS A 74 0.77 8.76 -7.10
CA LYS A 74 1.52 8.82 -8.36
C LYS A 74 2.96 8.41 -8.14
N SER A 75 3.45 7.48 -8.96
CA SER A 75 4.84 7.03 -8.92
C SER A 75 5.78 8.16 -9.34
N LEU A 76 6.78 8.46 -8.51
CA LEU A 76 7.84 9.43 -8.82
C LEU A 76 9.16 8.74 -9.16
N GLY A 77 9.34 7.49 -8.72
CA GLY A 77 10.51 6.70 -9.06
C GLY A 77 10.71 5.51 -8.12
N TYR A 78 11.66 4.67 -8.48
CA TYR A 78 12.15 3.56 -7.68
C TYR A 78 13.67 3.54 -7.77
N ARG A 79 14.36 3.64 -6.64
CA ARG A 79 15.82 3.67 -6.58
C ARG A 79 16.29 2.93 -5.32
N ASP A 80 17.30 2.08 -5.47
CA ASP A 80 17.93 1.34 -4.37
C ASP A 80 16.94 0.55 -3.49
N GLY A 81 15.87 0.03 -4.10
CA GLY A 81 14.84 -0.71 -3.39
C GLY A 81 13.75 0.12 -2.72
N VAL A 82 13.79 1.45 -2.90
CA VAL A 82 12.86 2.39 -2.28
C VAL A 82 11.99 3.02 -3.36
N ALA A 83 10.68 2.86 -3.23
CA ALA A 83 9.71 3.58 -4.03
C ALA A 83 9.52 4.99 -3.48
N SER A 84 9.44 5.98 -4.35
CA SER A 84 9.02 7.35 -4.02
C SER A 84 7.71 7.65 -4.73
N ARG A 85 6.73 8.16 -3.99
CA ARG A 85 5.41 8.48 -4.54
C ARG A 85 4.89 9.80 -4.02
N LEU A 86 4.21 10.53 -4.89
CA LEU A 86 3.29 11.57 -4.46
C LEU A 86 2.04 10.87 -3.92
N GLU A 87 1.66 11.19 -2.69
CA GLU A 87 0.41 10.73 -2.10
C GLU A 87 -0.48 11.92 -1.74
N VAL A 88 -1.75 11.81 -2.12
CA VAL A 88 -2.80 12.73 -1.74
C VAL A 88 -3.92 11.91 -1.12
N THR A 89 -4.21 12.18 0.15
CA THR A 89 -5.26 11.47 0.90
C THR A 89 -6.25 12.45 1.52
N SER A 90 -7.54 12.08 1.44
CA SER A 90 -8.67 12.77 2.07
C SER A 90 -9.51 11.77 2.85
N ARG A 91 -9.66 12.03 4.15
CA ARG A 91 -10.59 11.28 5.02
C ARG A 91 -12.03 11.66 4.67
N LEU A 92 -12.90 10.67 4.65
CA LEU A 92 -14.32 10.88 4.41
C LEU A 92 -15.05 11.12 5.74
N PRO A 93 -16.07 11.99 5.77
CA PRO A 93 -16.96 12.09 6.92
C PRO A 93 -17.70 10.77 7.18
N ASP A 94 -17.89 10.40 8.46
CA ASP A 94 -18.39 9.07 8.86
C ASP A 94 -19.78 8.72 8.29
N ALA A 95 -20.62 9.72 7.99
CA ALA A 95 -21.96 9.54 7.43
C ALA A 95 -22.00 9.44 5.89
N GLN A 96 -20.90 9.70 5.17
CA GLN A 96 -20.95 9.83 3.71
C GLN A 96 -20.61 8.52 3.00
N ARG A 97 -21.64 7.83 2.50
CA ARG A 97 -21.46 6.79 1.47
C ARG A 97 -21.09 7.45 0.14
N ILE A 98 -19.80 7.51 -0.17
CA ILE A 98 -19.32 7.93 -1.49
C ILE A 98 -19.19 6.71 -2.39
N ASP A 99 -19.84 6.77 -3.55
CA ASP A 99 -19.54 5.91 -4.69
C ASP A 99 -18.55 6.65 -5.60
N LEU A 100 -17.28 6.20 -5.62
CA LEU A 100 -16.26 6.81 -6.47
C LEU A 100 -16.52 6.63 -7.97
N THR A 101 -17.42 5.73 -8.37
CA THR A 101 -17.83 5.61 -9.78
C THR A 101 -18.73 6.77 -10.22
N GLN A 102 -19.32 7.48 -9.26
CA GLN A 102 -20.24 8.61 -9.46
C GLN A 102 -19.74 9.91 -8.78
N ALA A 103 -18.56 9.89 -8.15
CA ALA A 103 -18.11 10.97 -7.30
C ALA A 103 -17.63 12.19 -8.13
N ASP A 104 -18.21 13.34 -7.82
CA ASP A 104 -17.80 14.65 -8.35
C ASP A 104 -16.49 15.15 -7.70
N ALA A 105 -15.86 16.13 -8.33
CA ALA A 105 -14.51 16.69 -8.13
C ALA A 105 -14.19 17.28 -6.75
N ARG A 106 -15.00 17.06 -5.71
CA ARG A 106 -14.91 17.85 -4.46
C ARG A 106 -13.78 17.43 -3.52
N LEU A 107 -13.24 16.22 -3.71
CA LEU A 107 -12.12 15.72 -2.93
C LEU A 107 -10.82 15.93 -3.71
N GLU A 108 -9.78 16.47 -3.07
CA GLU A 108 -8.48 16.72 -3.74
C GLU A 108 -7.89 15.48 -4.45
N PRO A 109 -7.95 14.24 -3.92
CA PRO A 109 -7.60 13.04 -4.68
C PRO A 109 -8.38 12.89 -5.99
N MET A 110 -9.67 13.24 -5.99
CA MET A 110 -10.53 13.20 -7.19
C MET A 110 -10.19 14.31 -8.17
N CYS A 111 -9.83 15.51 -7.71
CA CYS A 111 -9.29 16.57 -8.57
C CYS A 111 -8.07 16.08 -9.36
N ARG A 112 -7.16 15.34 -8.70
CA ARG A 112 -5.97 14.77 -9.35
C ARG A 112 -6.34 13.72 -10.39
N VAL A 113 -7.31 12.87 -10.09
CA VAL A 113 -7.82 11.83 -11.00
C VAL A 113 -8.43 12.46 -12.24
N GLN A 114 -9.31 13.44 -12.09
CA GLN A 114 -10.00 14.08 -13.22
C GLN A 114 -9.04 14.80 -14.17
N ARG A 115 -7.95 15.38 -13.67
CA ARG A 115 -6.88 15.93 -14.52
C ARG A 115 -6.20 14.88 -15.42
N LEU A 116 -6.23 13.61 -15.04
CA LEU A 116 -5.61 12.51 -15.79
C LEU A 116 -6.59 11.80 -16.72
N ILE A 117 -7.85 11.65 -16.31
CA ILE A 117 -8.83 10.83 -17.04
C ILE A 117 -9.92 11.66 -17.75
N GLY A 118 -9.99 12.96 -17.48
CA GLY A 118 -11.07 13.83 -17.95
C GLY A 118 -12.42 13.38 -17.38
N ARG A 119 -13.41 13.19 -18.28
CA ARG A 119 -14.77 12.75 -17.94
C ARG A 119 -14.98 11.24 -18.03
N GLN A 120 -13.91 10.46 -18.21
CA GLN A 120 -14.03 9.01 -18.34
C GLN A 120 -14.53 8.39 -17.03
N PRO A 121 -15.49 7.44 -17.08
CA PRO A 121 -16.03 6.82 -15.88
C PRO A 121 -15.00 5.93 -15.22
N LEU A 122 -14.93 6.00 -13.88
CA LEU A 122 -14.19 5.04 -13.07
C LEU A 122 -15.00 3.77 -12.88
N ARG A 123 -14.33 2.62 -12.94
CA ARG A 123 -14.88 1.32 -12.54
C ARG A 123 -14.07 0.74 -11.39
N LYS A 124 -14.74 -0.06 -10.56
CA LYS A 124 -14.05 -0.90 -9.56
C LYS A 124 -13.26 -1.98 -10.29
N LEU A 125 -12.00 -2.16 -9.90
CA LEU A 125 -11.14 -3.21 -10.45
C LEU A 125 -11.12 -4.44 -9.54
N PHE A 126 -10.73 -4.26 -8.29
CA PHE A 126 -10.62 -5.33 -7.28
C PHE A 126 -10.49 -4.70 -5.89
N THR A 127 -10.56 -5.55 -4.86
CA THR A 127 -10.35 -5.15 -3.47
C THR A 127 -9.15 -5.89 -2.89
N VAL A 128 -8.21 -5.14 -2.30
CA VAL A 128 -7.12 -5.70 -1.51
C VAL A 128 -7.48 -5.61 -0.03
N VAL A 129 -7.62 -6.77 0.61
CA VAL A 129 -7.84 -6.90 2.04
C VAL A 129 -6.49 -7.09 2.74
N THR A 130 -6.19 -6.24 3.71
CA THR A 130 -4.94 -6.28 4.47
C THR A 130 -5.24 -6.41 5.96
N ASP A 131 -4.74 -7.46 6.61
CA ASP A 131 -4.58 -7.50 8.07
C ASP A 131 -3.18 -6.97 8.38
N ARG A 132 -3.11 -5.69 8.78
CA ARG A 132 -1.88 -4.93 8.99
C ARG A 132 -1.55 -4.86 10.47
N ARG A 133 -0.31 -5.18 10.81
CA ARG A 133 0.30 -4.83 12.10
C ARG A 133 1.37 -3.78 11.86
N THR A 134 1.21 -2.64 12.49
CA THR A 134 2.11 -1.50 12.36
C THR A 134 2.98 -1.38 13.61
N LEU A 135 4.27 -1.23 13.40
CA LEU A 135 5.26 -0.85 14.42
C LEU A 135 5.78 0.54 14.08
N ILE A 136 5.63 1.50 14.99
CA ILE A 136 6.35 2.78 14.87
C ILE A 136 7.66 2.63 15.62
N LEU A 137 8.77 2.84 14.91
CA LEU A 137 10.09 2.82 15.51
C LEU A 137 10.68 4.21 15.54
N ALA A 138 11.34 4.55 16.66
CA ALA A 138 11.96 5.84 16.87
C ALA A 138 13.41 5.70 17.33
N HIS A 139 14.24 6.64 16.89
CA HIS A 139 15.59 6.90 17.38
C HIS A 139 15.79 8.42 17.35
N ASP A 140 15.97 9.03 18.51
CA ASP A 140 15.92 10.49 18.68
C ASP A 140 14.65 11.09 18.06
N ARG A 141 14.80 12.07 17.15
CA ARG A 141 13.69 12.72 16.42
C ARG A 141 13.29 11.98 15.13
N GLN A 142 13.95 10.88 14.81
CA GLN A 142 13.75 10.15 13.56
C GLN A 142 12.75 9.01 13.77
N ARG A 143 11.81 8.87 12.84
CA ARG A 143 10.79 7.84 12.88
C ARG A 143 10.68 7.09 11.56
N VAL A 144 10.52 5.78 11.67
CA VAL A 144 10.19 4.87 10.58
C VAL A 144 8.99 4.02 10.99
N GLU A 145 8.18 3.66 10.01
CA GLU A 145 7.05 2.78 10.18
C GLU A 145 7.37 1.41 9.57
N LEU A 146 7.07 0.35 10.30
CA LEU A 146 7.16 -1.04 9.82
C LEU A 146 5.75 -1.62 9.76
N ASP A 147 5.29 -1.91 8.56
CA ASP A 147 3.98 -2.49 8.32
C ASP A 147 4.11 -3.95 7.90
N LEU A 148 3.57 -4.82 8.74
CA LEU A 148 3.52 -6.25 8.51
C LEU A 148 2.15 -6.64 8.00
N ASP A 149 2.09 -7.01 6.73
CA ASP A 149 0.84 -7.20 6.02
C ASP A 149 0.59 -8.65 5.69
N ARG A 150 -0.65 -9.07 5.96
CA ARG A 150 -1.25 -10.25 5.34
C ARG A 150 -2.23 -9.79 4.29
N VAL A 151 -1.90 -10.01 3.03
CA VAL A 151 -2.59 -9.43 1.89
C VAL A 151 -3.39 -10.49 1.18
N ALA A 152 -4.64 -10.19 0.87
CA ALA A 152 -5.51 -10.99 0.03
C ALA A 152 -6.14 -10.11 -1.06
N VAL A 153 -6.01 -10.53 -2.31
CA VAL A 153 -6.70 -9.90 -3.44
C VAL A 153 -8.06 -10.57 -3.60
N ARG A 154 -9.12 -9.76 -3.66
CA ARG A 154 -10.48 -10.19 -3.90
C ARG A 154 -11.03 -9.56 -5.16
N HIS A 155 -11.73 -10.37 -5.94
CA HIS A 155 -12.56 -9.91 -7.05
C HIS A 155 -13.93 -10.54 -6.85
N HIS A 156 -14.96 -9.71 -6.76
CA HIS A 156 -16.28 -10.12 -6.26
C HIS A 156 -16.19 -10.88 -4.92
N CYS A 157 -16.82 -12.05 -4.82
CA CYS A 157 -16.84 -12.85 -3.60
C CYS A 157 -15.60 -13.75 -3.43
N ARG A 158 -14.72 -13.87 -4.45
CA ARG A 158 -13.61 -14.83 -4.49
C ARG A 158 -12.29 -14.21 -4.04
N ILE A 159 -11.44 -15.02 -3.42
CA ILE A 159 -10.04 -14.67 -3.14
C ILE A 159 -9.20 -15.20 -4.30
N LEU A 160 -8.49 -14.31 -4.99
CA LEU A 160 -7.68 -14.66 -6.16
C LEU A 160 -6.24 -14.98 -5.79
N ALA A 161 -5.68 -14.25 -4.83
CA ALA A 161 -4.28 -14.42 -4.43
C ALA A 161 -4.05 -13.99 -2.98
N ARG A 162 -2.98 -14.50 -2.37
CA ARG A 162 -2.51 -14.11 -1.04
C ARG A 162 -1.00 -13.94 -1.04
N ARG A 163 -0.50 -13.02 -0.21
CA ARG A 163 0.93 -12.88 0.07
C ARG A 163 1.19 -12.25 1.44
N LEU A 164 2.41 -12.40 1.91
CA LEU A 164 2.93 -11.73 3.10
C LEU A 164 3.92 -10.65 2.68
N GLU A 165 3.82 -9.48 3.29
CA GLU A 165 4.68 -8.33 2.99
C GLU A 165 5.16 -7.68 4.27
N ILE A 166 6.35 -7.07 4.20
CA ILE A 166 6.82 -6.07 5.16
C ILE A 166 7.11 -4.79 4.37
N GLU A 167 6.45 -3.70 4.74
CA GLU A 167 6.74 -2.36 4.23
C GLU A 167 7.49 -1.58 5.30
N VAL A 168 8.48 -0.79 4.88
CA VAL A 168 9.24 0.12 5.73
C VAL A 168 9.09 1.51 5.16
N GLU A 169 8.34 2.37 5.84
CA GLU A 169 8.05 3.73 5.40
C GLU A 169 8.86 4.75 6.20
N ASN A 170 9.39 5.75 5.50
CA ASN A 170 10.07 6.88 6.12
C ASN A 170 9.04 7.93 6.55
N LEU A 171 8.87 8.12 7.86
CA LEU A 171 8.01 9.17 8.39
C LEU A 171 8.77 10.50 8.51
N THR A 172 9.90 10.49 9.25
CA THR A 172 10.69 11.70 9.54
C THR A 172 12.20 11.44 9.57
N ALA A 173 12.64 10.23 9.24
CA ALA A 173 14.05 9.86 9.29
C ALA A 173 14.85 10.52 8.16
N THR A 174 16.10 10.87 8.45
CA THR A 174 17.05 11.28 7.40
C THR A 174 17.30 10.12 6.43
N PRO A 175 17.75 10.38 5.19
CA PRO A 175 18.05 9.31 4.25
C PRO A 175 19.04 8.27 4.78
N SER A 176 20.06 8.68 5.54
CA SER A 176 21.04 7.77 6.15
C SER A 176 20.41 6.89 7.22
N ALA A 177 19.58 7.46 8.08
CA ALA A 177 18.89 6.71 9.13
C ALA A 177 17.82 5.75 8.59
N PHE A 178 17.09 6.16 7.55
CA PHE A 178 16.17 5.26 6.86
C PHE A 178 16.92 4.06 6.25
N ARG A 179 18.04 4.32 5.56
CA ARG A 179 18.89 3.24 5.03
C ARG A 179 19.44 2.33 6.14
N SER A 180 19.78 2.87 7.31
CA SER A 180 20.28 2.05 8.43
C SER A 180 19.21 1.11 8.98
N ALA A 181 17.94 1.55 9.04
CA ALA A 181 16.80 0.69 9.39
C ALA A 181 16.61 -0.44 8.36
N LEU A 182 16.65 -0.12 7.06
CA LEU A 182 16.57 -1.12 5.99
C LEU A 182 17.72 -2.13 6.06
N ALA A 183 18.95 -1.65 6.28
CA ALA A 183 20.11 -2.50 6.42
C ALA A 183 20.01 -3.41 7.67
N ALA A 184 19.49 -2.90 8.79
CA ALA A 184 19.26 -3.70 9.98
C ALA A 184 18.22 -4.82 9.74
N LEU A 185 17.14 -4.52 9.02
CA LEU A 185 16.13 -5.53 8.65
C LEU A 185 16.74 -6.62 7.77
N ARG A 186 17.51 -6.22 6.74
CA ARG A 186 18.17 -7.15 5.82
C ARG A 186 19.25 -7.98 6.50
N ARG A 187 20.05 -7.41 7.40
CA ARG A 187 21.03 -8.19 8.18
C ARG A 187 20.36 -9.25 9.03
N ARG A 188 19.24 -8.92 9.67
CA ARG A 188 18.56 -9.83 10.60
C ARG A 188 17.70 -10.88 9.92
N TYR A 189 17.05 -10.56 8.80
CA TYR A 189 16.04 -11.42 8.16
C TYR A 189 16.23 -11.61 6.66
N GLY A 190 17.28 -11.05 6.04
CA GLY A 190 17.41 -10.95 4.59
C GLY A 190 17.36 -12.26 3.82
N ARG A 191 17.76 -13.38 4.43
CA ARG A 191 17.64 -14.73 3.83
C ARG A 191 16.19 -15.17 3.56
N HIS A 192 15.21 -14.49 4.14
CA HIS A 192 13.78 -14.80 4.01
C HIS A 192 12.95 -13.62 3.49
N LEU A 193 13.64 -12.53 3.10
CA LEU A 193 13.02 -11.30 2.62
C LEU A 193 13.48 -11.03 1.21
N ARG A 194 12.53 -11.01 0.27
CA ARG A 194 12.81 -10.62 -1.11
C ARG A 194 12.32 -9.21 -1.35
N LEU A 195 13.23 -8.32 -1.75
CA LEU A 195 12.89 -6.96 -2.13
C LEU A 195 11.88 -6.97 -3.30
N SER A 196 10.88 -6.10 -3.25
CA SER A 196 9.82 -6.05 -4.26
C SER A 196 9.57 -4.62 -4.73
N ALA A 197 9.63 -4.41 -6.05
CA ALA A 197 9.12 -3.21 -6.69
C ALA A 197 7.60 -3.25 -6.91
N VAL A 198 7.01 -4.45 -6.90
CA VAL A 198 5.58 -4.68 -7.19
C VAL A 198 4.71 -4.18 -6.04
N SER A 199 3.90 -3.16 -6.31
CA SER A 199 2.91 -2.61 -5.38
C SER A 199 1.73 -3.57 -5.16
N LYS A 200 0.92 -3.28 -4.13
CA LYS A 200 -0.33 -4.02 -3.90
C LYS A 200 -1.34 -3.88 -5.05
N PHE A 201 -1.32 -2.74 -5.74
CA PHE A 201 -2.14 -2.52 -6.94
C PHE A 201 -1.69 -3.45 -8.07
N GLU A 202 -0.39 -3.43 -8.41
CA GLU A 202 0.16 -4.28 -9.47
C GLU A 202 -0.05 -5.77 -9.17
N PHE A 203 0.11 -6.18 -7.91
CA PHE A 203 -0.21 -7.54 -7.48
C PHE A 203 -1.68 -7.89 -7.67
N GLY A 204 -2.59 -6.96 -7.35
CA GLY A 204 -4.01 -7.15 -7.60
C GLY A 204 -4.33 -7.30 -9.09
N LEU A 205 -3.73 -6.45 -9.92
CA LEU A 205 -3.90 -6.49 -11.37
C LEU A 205 -3.41 -7.83 -11.97
N GLN A 206 -2.22 -8.27 -11.57
CA GLN A 206 -1.65 -9.56 -11.98
C GLN A 206 -2.58 -10.74 -11.59
N ALA A 207 -3.07 -10.75 -10.36
CA ALA A 207 -3.98 -11.80 -9.88
C ALA A 207 -5.32 -11.81 -10.63
N THR A 208 -5.85 -10.63 -10.97
CA THR A 208 -7.08 -10.54 -11.77
C THR A 208 -6.87 -11.04 -13.20
N THR A 209 -5.80 -10.62 -13.88
CA THR A 209 -5.52 -11.05 -15.27
C THR A 209 -5.31 -12.56 -15.38
N GLN A 210 -4.49 -13.14 -14.51
CA GLN A 210 -4.25 -14.60 -14.50
C GLN A 210 -5.52 -15.43 -14.26
N SER A 211 -6.45 -14.90 -13.45
CA SER A 211 -7.73 -15.57 -13.20
C SER A 211 -8.65 -15.54 -14.42
N TYR A 212 -8.61 -14.48 -15.24
CA TYR A 212 -9.38 -14.41 -16.49
C TYR A 212 -8.85 -15.39 -17.53
N ASP A 213 -7.52 -15.48 -17.71
CA ASP A 213 -6.91 -16.40 -18.68
C ASP A 213 -7.26 -17.87 -18.36
N THR A 214 -7.30 -18.22 -17.07
CA THR A 214 -7.65 -19.58 -16.63
C THR A 214 -9.13 -19.94 -16.88
N LEU A 215 -10.03 -18.96 -16.89
CA LEU A 215 -11.47 -19.17 -17.11
C LEU A 215 -11.86 -19.19 -18.59
N VAL A 216 -11.05 -18.59 -19.47
CA VAL A 216 -11.29 -18.60 -20.93
C VAL A 216 -10.63 -19.82 -21.59
N ALA A 217 -9.65 -20.44 -20.93
CA ALA A 217 -9.00 -21.67 -21.38
C ALA A 217 -9.70 -22.96 -20.91
N SER A 218 -10.85 -22.87 -20.22
CA SER A 218 -11.67 -23.99 -19.72
C SER A 218 -13.03 -24.02 -20.37
#